data_AF-A0ABD0PPG2-F1
#
_entry.id   AF-A0ABD0PPG2-F1
#
_cell.length_a   1.000
_cell.length_b   1.000
_cell.length_c   1.000
_cell.angle_alpha   90.00
_cell.angle_beta   90.00
_cell.angle_gamma   90.00
#
_symmetry.space_group_name_H-M   'P 1'
#
loop_
_entity.id
_entity.type
_entity.pdbx_description
1 polymer ?
#
loop_
_entity_poly.entity_id
_entity_poly.type
_entity_poly.pdbx_seq_one_letter_code
_entity_poly.pdbx_strand_id
1 'polypeptide(L)' 'CHSANLNGFYHRGPYSAVTDDGVVWYPWHGWWYSLKSVQMKIRPASFEPNDV' A
#
# COMPACT_ATOMS: atom_id res chain seq x y z
N CYS A 1 -11.84 7.76 -5.07
CA CYS A 1 -11.11 8.00 -6.35
C CYS A 1 -10.13 6.88 -6.68
N HIS A 2 -9.43 6.33 -5.67
CA HIS A 2 -8.61 5.13 -5.79
C HIS A 2 -9.26 3.93 -5.08
N SER A 3 -8.68 2.73 -5.25
CA SER A 3 -8.88 1.53 -4.40
C SER A 3 -7.66 1.28 -3.49
N ALA A 4 -6.52 1.92 -3.80
CA ALA A 4 -5.29 1.89 -3.02
C ALA A 4 -4.48 3.18 -3.26
N ASN A 5 -3.81 3.66 -2.23
CA ASN A 5 -2.87 4.78 -2.28
C ASN A 5 -1.63 4.42 -1.46
N LEU A 6 -0.65 3.76 -2.10
CA LEU A 6 0.60 3.38 -1.43
C LEU A 6 1.57 4.55 -1.20
N ASN A 7 1.25 5.73 -1.74
CA ASN A 7 2.04 6.96 -1.64
C ASN A 7 1.35 8.03 -0.77
N GLY A 8 0.32 7.66 -0.01
CA GLY A 8 -0.42 8.58 0.84
C GLY A 8 0.35 8.99 2.10
N PHE A 9 -0.27 9.85 2.90
CA PHE A 9 0.27 10.31 4.17
C PHE A 9 0.39 9.14 5.15
N TYR A 10 1.52 9.07 5.85
CA TYR A 10 1.74 8.02 6.82
C TYR A 10 1.01 8.30 8.13
N HIS A 11 -0.22 7.80 8.24
CA HIS A 11 -0.92 7.70 9.52
C HIS A 11 -0.57 6.37 10.19
N ARG A 12 -0.33 6.36 11.51
CA ARG A 12 0.18 5.19 12.24
C ARG A 12 -0.94 4.18 12.56
N GLY A 13 -1.59 3.63 11.54
CA GLY A 13 -2.73 2.72 11.68
C GLY A 13 -4.08 3.43 11.43
N PRO A 14 -5.11 3.18 12.27
CA PRO A 14 -6.41 3.85 12.12
C PRO A 14 -6.26 5.37 12.20
N TYR A 15 -6.95 6.10 11.32
CA TYR A 15 -6.82 7.55 11.24
C TYR A 15 -8.14 8.23 10.88
N SER A 16 -8.20 9.54 11.15
CA SER A 16 -9.30 10.41 10.74
C SER A 16 -8.71 11.62 10.04
N ALA A 17 -9.26 11.92 8.87
CA ALA A 17 -8.88 13.05 8.04
C ALA A 17 -10.11 13.52 7.25
N VAL A 18 -10.01 14.67 6.58
CA VAL A 18 -11.10 15.20 5.74
C VAL A 18 -11.40 14.27 4.56
N THR A 19 -10.35 13.64 4.02
CA THR A 19 -10.40 12.68 2.92
C THR A 19 -9.51 11.48 3.24
N ASP A 20 -9.68 10.38 2.50
CA ASP A 20 -8.83 9.18 2.58
C ASP A 20 -7.43 9.43 2.00
N ASP A 21 -6.62 10.21 2.71
CA ASP A 21 -5.30 10.66 2.28
C ASP A 21 -4.14 9.76 2.75
N GLY A 22 -4.43 8.69 3.48
CA GLY A 22 -3.41 7.82 4.08
C GLY A 22 -2.75 6.82 3.13
N VAL A 23 -1.79 6.04 3.66
CA VAL A 23 -1.23 4.87 2.96
C VAL A 23 -2.25 3.73 2.95
N VAL A 24 -3.18 3.73 1.99
CA VAL A 24 -4.40 2.90 2.05
C VAL A 24 -4.39 1.72 1.06
N TRP A 25 -4.97 0.60 1.47
CA TRP A 25 -5.39 -0.50 0.59
C TRP A 25 -6.79 -0.99 0.98
N TYR A 26 -7.80 -0.49 0.26
CA TYR A 26 -9.21 -0.69 0.64
C TYR A 26 -9.65 -2.15 0.71
N PRO A 27 -9.30 -3.04 -0.24
CA PRO A 27 -9.69 -4.44 -0.18
C PRO A 27 -9.16 -5.21 1.05
N TRP A 28 -8.20 -4.63 1.78
CA TRP A 28 -7.59 -5.28 2.94
C TRP A 28 -8.00 -4.63 4.26
N HIS A 29 -7.74 -3.33 4.44
CA HIS A 29 -7.95 -2.64 5.73
C HIS A 29 -8.98 -1.49 5.67
N GLY A 30 -9.68 -1.32 4.54
CA GLY A 30 -10.63 -0.23 4.35
C GLY A 30 -9.95 1.14 4.14
N TRP A 31 -10.77 2.20 4.08
CA TRP A 31 -10.30 3.55 3.74
C TRP A 31 -9.56 4.28 4.86
N TRP A 32 -9.90 3.98 6.12
CA TRP A 32 -9.48 4.75 7.30
C TRP A 32 -8.38 4.06 8.12
N TYR A 33 -7.57 3.25 7.46
CA TYR A 33 -6.39 2.62 8.05
C TYR A 33 -5.20 2.83 7.14
N SER A 34 -4.13 3.42 7.68
CA SER A 34 -2.88 3.63 6.96
C SER A 34 -1.89 2.53 7.32
N LEU A 35 -1.38 1.84 6.30
CA LEU A 35 -0.48 0.71 6.43
C LEU A 35 0.85 1.14 7.06
N LYS A 36 1.40 0.29 7.93
CA LYS A 36 2.66 0.57 8.62
C LYS A 36 3.87 0.61 7.68
N SER A 37 3.88 -0.22 6.64
CA SER A 37 4.96 -0.30 5.66
C SER A 37 4.44 -0.85 4.34
N VAL A 38 5.04 -0.39 3.25
CA VAL A 38 4.72 -0.81 1.88
C VAL A 38 6.02 -0.98 1.10
N GLN A 39 6.07 -1.97 0.22
CA GLN A 39 7.17 -2.15 -0.73
C GLN A 39 6.59 -2.54 -2.08
N MET A 40 6.86 -1.75 -3.11
CA MET A 40 6.53 -2.07 -4.49
C MET A 40 7.78 -2.59 -5.17
N LYS A 41 7.72 -3.80 -5.72
CA LYS A 41 8.85 -4.46 -6.38
C LYS A 41 8.38 -5.04 -7.70
N ILE A 42 9.26 -4.98 -8.70
CA ILE A 42 9.06 -5.62 -9.99
C ILE A 42 10.19 -6.61 -10.23
N ARG A 43 9.90 -7.63 -11.02
CA ARG A 43 10.88 -8.59 -11.53
C ARG A 43 10.52 -8.91 -12.97
N PRO A 44 11.50 -9.11 -13.89
CA PRO A 44 11.19 -9.52 -15.25
C PRO A 44 10.32 -10.78 -15.28
N ALA A 45 9.39 -10.85 -16.24
CA ALA A 45 8.53 -12.02 -16.40
C ALA A 45 9.32 -13.27 -16.80
N SER A 46 10.43 -13.10 -17.52
CA SER A 46 11.37 -14.15 -17.93
C SER A 46 12.51 -14.37 -16.93
N PHE A 47 12.33 -13.96 -15.67
CA PHE A 47 13.35 -14.17 -14.66
C PHE A 47 13.45 -15.66 -14.32
N GLU A 48 14.60 -16.23 -14.62
CA GLU A 48 15.01 -17.54 -14.12
C GLU A 48 15.83 -17.35 -12.85
N PRO A 49 15.43 -17.95 -11.70
CA PRO A 49 16.28 -18.02 -10.54
C PRO A 49 17.57 -18.77 -10.89
N ASN A 50 18.71 -18.32 -10.36
CA ASN A 50 19.90 -19.17 -10.38
C ASN A 50 19.62 -20.37 -9.47
N ASP A 51 19.61 -21.57 -10.03
CA ASP A 51 19.64 -22.81 -9.24
C ASP A 51 20.96 -22.82 -8.47
N VAL A 52 20.85 -22.81 -7.13
CA VAL A 52 21.97 -22.99 -6.20
C VAL A 52 22.13 -24.45 -5.81
#